data_AF-A0A0K8S817-F1
#
_entry.id   AF-A0A0K8S817-F1
#
_cell.length_a   1.000
_cell.length_b   1.000
_cell.length_c   1.000
_cell.angle_alpha   90.00
_cell.angle_beta   90.00
_cell.angle_gamma   90.00
#
_symmetry.space_group_name_H-M   'P 1'
#
loop_
_entity.id
_entity.type
_entity.pdbx_description
1 polymer ?
#
loop_
_entity_poly.entity_id
_entity_poly.type
_entity_poly.pdbx_seq_one_letter_code
_entity_poly.pdbx_strand_id
1 'polypeptide(L)'
;METLHVVGLASLVLIVLPELDVVKGAMLTNCVCFVPALLTLVSRNTKGCTSRSEKTEVYMKAVVDVVALAAQATGFVVWPILDGQHRPNLWLIPATLFFISCGWWENFVSKHSVFVFMRPLWKVKERLKRTRYFTYIFMSFWKIVCFFLCTLGIRWYRGESFNHFFSLFARGFSSHKIRITEIRPTFGSSSLPDLADVVPTGEVIEIDAEFNTAIYVLLLQICAAYLCYIFGKFACKIVIQGFSYAFPVNLTIPVTISILIAVCGIRHDDPCFFHNVVPDYLFFESPPSYFLDDFISFISKQHAWVWLLWLLSQTWITLHIWTPKCERLATTEKLFVLPMYDSILIDQSLGLNRRRDDEKDVKTEELAEREKDPDEYYETISVHTDASSTTPKTVKKSDSITRIYACATMWHETQDEMMEMLKSILRMDEDQCARRVAQKYLRVVDPDYYEFETHIFFDDAFEISDVNDDWSQVNRFVKLLVSTLDEAASHVHETNIRIRPPIKYPTPY
;
A
#
# COMPACT_ATOMS: atom_id res chain seq x y z
N MET A 1 2.10 -0.17 -19.78
CA MET A 1 1.38 -0.35 -18.50
C MET A 1 0.57 0.89 -18.17
N GLU A 2 1.20 2.06 -17.98
CA GLU A 2 0.46 3.27 -17.57
C GLU A 2 -0.57 3.78 -18.59
N THR A 3 -0.27 3.74 -19.88
CA THR A 3 -1.27 4.04 -20.93
C THR A 3 -2.43 3.05 -20.88
N LEU A 4 -2.16 1.75 -20.71
CA LEU A 4 -3.21 0.72 -20.61
C LEU A 4 -4.12 1.02 -19.42
N HIS A 5 -3.56 1.32 -18.26
CA HIS A 5 -4.33 1.70 -17.08
C HIS A 5 -5.29 2.87 -17.35
N VAL A 6 -4.82 3.93 -18.02
CA VAL A 6 -5.66 5.08 -18.37
C VAL A 6 -6.76 4.73 -19.37
N VAL A 7 -6.43 3.96 -20.42
CA VAL A 7 -7.44 3.48 -21.40
C VAL A 7 -8.49 2.61 -20.71
N GLY A 8 -8.07 1.74 -19.78
CA GLY A 8 -8.95 0.93 -18.96
C GLY A 8 -9.88 1.78 -18.10
N LEU A 9 -9.37 2.77 -17.38
CA LEU A 9 -10.20 3.67 -16.57
C LEU A 9 -11.20 4.47 -17.41
N ALA A 10 -10.76 5.01 -18.56
CA ALA A 10 -11.65 5.74 -19.46
C ALA A 10 -12.76 4.82 -20.02
N SER A 11 -12.41 3.59 -20.39
CA SER A 11 -13.38 2.59 -20.87
C SER A 11 -14.37 2.17 -19.78
N LEU A 12 -13.90 2.00 -18.54
CA LEU A 12 -14.75 1.68 -17.40
C LEU A 12 -15.80 2.77 -17.17
N VAL A 13 -15.35 4.03 -17.03
CA VAL A 13 -16.23 5.14 -16.66
C VAL A 13 -17.15 5.56 -17.80
N LEU A 14 -16.66 5.58 -19.04
CA LEU A 14 -17.40 6.15 -20.16
C LEU A 14 -18.16 5.13 -21.01
N ILE A 15 -17.81 3.84 -20.97
CA ILE A 15 -18.49 2.80 -21.77
C ILE A 15 -19.17 1.78 -20.85
N VAL A 16 -18.45 1.19 -19.90
CA VAL A 16 -18.95 0.03 -19.14
C VAL A 16 -19.95 0.42 -18.06
N LEU A 17 -19.60 1.36 -17.17
CA LEU A 17 -20.48 1.78 -16.06
C LEU A 17 -21.83 2.34 -16.53
N PRO A 18 -21.92 3.14 -17.61
CA PRO A 18 -23.22 3.61 -18.12
C PRO A 18 -24.13 2.51 -18.67
N GLU A 19 -23.62 1.31 -18.91
CA GLU A 19 -24.37 0.16 -19.43
C GLU A 19 -24.74 -0.84 -18.32
N LEU A 20 -24.39 -0.53 -17.06
CA LEU A 20 -24.63 -1.37 -15.88
C LEU A 20 -25.45 -0.60 -14.85
N ASP A 21 -26.30 -1.31 -14.12
CA ASP A 21 -26.90 -0.75 -12.91
C ASP A 21 -25.84 -0.45 -11.86
N VAL A 22 -26.16 0.48 -10.95
CA VAL A 22 -25.21 1.00 -9.97
C VAL A 22 -24.65 -0.08 -9.05
N VAL A 23 -25.42 -1.13 -8.77
CA VAL A 23 -25.01 -2.24 -7.91
C VAL A 23 -24.06 -3.17 -8.64
N LYS A 24 -24.39 -3.64 -9.86
CA LYS A 24 -23.46 -4.44 -10.68
C LYS A 24 -22.17 -3.67 -10.99
N GLY A 25 -22.26 -2.37 -11.25
CA GLY A 25 -21.10 -1.50 -11.46
C GLY A 25 -20.18 -1.46 -10.24
N ALA A 26 -20.73 -1.28 -9.04
CA ALA A 26 -19.98 -1.31 -7.78
C ALA A 26 -19.43 -2.71 -7.45
N MET A 27 -20.11 -3.79 -7.83
CA MET A 27 -19.58 -5.15 -7.68
C MET A 27 -18.39 -5.42 -8.60
N LEU A 28 -18.41 -4.86 -9.82
CA LEU A 28 -17.39 -5.07 -10.83
C LEU A 28 -16.02 -4.49 -10.42
N THR A 29 -15.99 -3.44 -9.60
CA THR A 29 -14.74 -2.82 -9.15
C THR A 29 -13.89 -3.77 -8.29
N ASN A 30 -14.48 -4.79 -7.66
CA ASN A 30 -13.73 -5.85 -6.96
C ASN A 30 -12.89 -6.75 -7.90
N CYS A 31 -13.17 -6.71 -9.21
CA CYS A 31 -12.54 -7.57 -10.23
C CYS A 31 -11.35 -6.92 -10.95
N VAL A 32 -10.86 -5.78 -10.45
CA VAL A 32 -9.73 -5.05 -11.07
C VAL A 32 -8.36 -5.60 -10.66
N CYS A 33 -8.31 -6.69 -9.89
CA CYS A 33 -7.09 -7.21 -9.27
C CYS A 33 -6.44 -8.36 -10.06
N PHE A 34 -6.85 -8.62 -11.31
CA PHE A 34 -6.44 -9.80 -12.08
C PHE A 34 -4.92 -9.90 -12.32
N VAL A 35 -4.28 -8.87 -12.90
CA VAL A 35 -2.81 -8.86 -13.10
C VAL A 35 -2.05 -8.97 -11.78
N PRO A 36 -2.39 -8.22 -10.71
CA PRO A 36 -1.85 -8.45 -9.37
C PRO A 36 -1.93 -9.90 -8.88
N ALA A 37 -3.08 -10.55 -9.04
CA ALA A 37 -3.28 -11.96 -8.66
C ALA A 37 -2.35 -12.89 -9.44
N LEU A 38 -2.28 -12.71 -10.77
CA LEU A 38 -1.42 -13.50 -11.65
C LEU A 38 0.07 -13.31 -11.30
N LEU A 39 0.49 -12.08 -11.09
CA LEU A 39 1.87 -11.76 -10.71
C LEU A 39 2.22 -12.33 -9.34
N THR A 40 1.29 -12.31 -8.39
CA THR A 40 1.47 -12.93 -7.05
C THR A 40 1.75 -14.42 -7.19
N LEU A 41 0.88 -15.14 -7.91
CA LEU A 41 1.04 -16.57 -8.15
C LEU A 41 2.39 -16.89 -8.78
N VAL A 42 2.78 -16.14 -9.81
CA VAL A 42 4.04 -16.31 -10.54
C VAL A 42 5.27 -15.91 -9.72
N SER A 43 5.11 -15.00 -8.77
CA SER A 43 6.18 -14.54 -7.88
C SER A 43 6.52 -15.54 -6.78
N ARG A 44 5.62 -16.48 -6.45
CA ARG A 44 5.86 -17.48 -5.41
C ARG A 44 7.03 -18.38 -5.80
N ASN A 45 7.93 -18.59 -4.85
CA ASN A 45 9.07 -19.46 -5.04
C ASN A 45 9.40 -20.20 -3.75
N THR A 46 9.87 -21.43 -3.91
CA THR A 46 10.36 -22.31 -2.84
C THR A 46 11.89 -22.24 -2.68
N LYS A 47 12.60 -21.50 -3.55
CA LYS A 47 14.05 -21.26 -3.40
C LYS A 47 14.31 -20.48 -2.11
N GLY A 48 15.08 -21.08 -1.19
CA GLY A 48 15.36 -20.53 0.13
C GLY A 48 14.44 -21.03 1.25
N CYS A 49 13.59 -22.04 1.00
CA CYS A 49 12.92 -22.79 2.06
C CYS A 49 13.82 -23.94 2.53
N THR A 50 14.19 -23.92 3.81
CA THR A 50 15.06 -24.95 4.42
C THR A 50 14.23 -26.11 4.98
N SER A 51 13.02 -25.83 5.48
CA SER A 51 12.12 -26.83 6.09
C SER A 51 11.03 -27.33 5.14
N ARG A 52 10.56 -28.57 5.36
CA ARG A 52 9.41 -29.15 4.65
C ARG A 52 8.12 -28.40 4.95
N SER A 53 7.95 -27.88 6.17
CA SER A 53 6.76 -27.11 6.57
C SER A 53 6.61 -25.83 5.74
N GLU A 54 7.71 -25.08 5.55
CA GLU A 54 7.73 -23.84 4.75
C GLU A 54 7.35 -24.09 3.28
N LYS A 55 7.82 -25.21 2.71
CA LYS A 55 7.46 -25.59 1.34
C LYS A 55 5.95 -25.85 1.24
N THR A 56 5.37 -26.58 2.20
CA THR A 56 3.93 -26.84 2.25
C THR A 56 3.13 -25.54 2.36
N GLU A 57 3.57 -24.59 3.17
CA GLU A 57 2.91 -23.29 3.31
C GLU A 57 2.92 -22.50 1.99
N VAL A 58 4.04 -22.48 1.27
CA VAL A 58 4.15 -21.82 -0.04
C VAL A 58 3.21 -22.49 -1.06
N TYR A 59 3.13 -23.82 -1.08
CA TYR A 59 2.20 -24.54 -1.96
C TYR A 59 0.74 -24.26 -1.62
N MET A 60 0.37 -24.28 -0.33
CA MET A 60 -1.00 -24.00 0.10
C MET A 60 -1.41 -22.58 -0.30
N LYS A 61 -0.54 -21.59 -0.07
CA LYS A 61 -0.79 -20.22 -0.50
C LYS A 61 -0.86 -20.09 -2.04
N ALA A 62 -0.10 -20.88 -2.80
CA ALA A 62 -0.22 -20.93 -4.25
C ALA A 62 -1.56 -21.50 -4.73
N VAL A 63 -2.11 -22.50 -4.04
CA VAL A 63 -3.45 -23.04 -4.33
C VAL A 63 -4.51 -21.96 -4.11
N VAL A 64 -4.43 -21.23 -2.99
CA VAL A 64 -5.38 -20.13 -2.72
C VAL A 64 -5.23 -19.01 -3.75
N ASP A 65 -4.01 -18.67 -4.19
CA ASP A 65 -3.80 -17.71 -5.29
C ASP A 65 -4.46 -18.16 -6.59
N VAL A 66 -4.43 -19.46 -6.94
CA VAL A 66 -5.10 -19.99 -8.13
C VAL A 66 -6.62 -19.82 -8.00
N VAL A 67 -7.19 -20.11 -6.84
CA VAL A 67 -8.62 -19.92 -6.57
C VAL A 67 -8.99 -18.43 -6.66
N ALA A 68 -8.20 -17.55 -6.06
CA ALA A 68 -8.40 -16.11 -6.14
C ALA A 68 -8.32 -15.60 -7.59
N LEU A 69 -7.31 -16.04 -8.35
CA LEU A 69 -7.18 -15.69 -9.77
C LEU A 69 -8.38 -16.16 -10.60
N ALA A 70 -8.87 -17.39 -10.35
CA ALA A 70 -10.05 -17.92 -11.01
C ALA A 70 -11.30 -17.10 -10.67
N ALA A 71 -11.48 -16.73 -9.40
CA ALA A 71 -12.58 -15.87 -8.97
C ALA A 71 -12.54 -14.51 -9.68
N GLN A 72 -11.38 -13.85 -9.78
CA GLN A 72 -11.23 -12.60 -10.54
C GLN A 72 -11.58 -12.78 -12.03
N ALA A 73 -11.16 -13.90 -12.64
CA ALA A 73 -11.44 -14.20 -14.03
C ALA A 73 -12.94 -14.36 -14.30
N THR A 74 -13.73 -14.83 -13.33
CA THR A 74 -15.20 -14.90 -13.50
C THR A 74 -15.82 -13.52 -13.71
N GLY A 75 -15.27 -12.46 -13.12
CA GLY A 75 -15.71 -11.08 -13.35
C GLY A 75 -15.60 -10.63 -14.81
N PHE A 76 -14.75 -11.27 -15.62
CA PHE A 76 -14.63 -10.96 -17.04
C PHE A 76 -15.81 -11.48 -17.86
N VAL A 77 -16.45 -12.55 -17.41
CA VAL A 77 -17.39 -13.31 -18.24
C VAL A 77 -18.83 -13.27 -17.75
N VAL A 78 -19.06 -13.07 -16.45
CA VAL A 78 -20.40 -13.16 -15.86
C VAL A 78 -21.37 -12.16 -16.49
N TRP A 79 -21.06 -10.85 -16.48
CA TRP A 79 -21.97 -9.84 -17.06
C TRP A 79 -22.03 -9.85 -18.60
N PRO A 80 -20.92 -10.04 -19.33
CA PRO A 80 -20.99 -10.15 -20.78
C PRO A 80 -21.79 -11.37 -21.28
N ILE A 81 -21.78 -12.48 -20.54
CA ILE A 81 -22.58 -13.66 -20.91
C ILE A 81 -24.06 -13.46 -20.60
N LEU A 82 -24.38 -12.87 -19.45
CA LEU A 82 -25.77 -12.69 -19.02
C LEU A 82 -26.48 -11.59 -19.80
N ASP A 83 -25.87 -10.41 -19.93
CA ASP A 83 -26.51 -9.21 -20.47
C ASP A 83 -25.95 -8.79 -21.84
N GLY A 84 -24.85 -9.40 -22.30
CA GLY A 84 -24.15 -8.97 -23.51
C GLY A 84 -24.86 -9.25 -24.84
N GLN A 85 -25.93 -10.04 -24.83
CA GLN A 85 -26.82 -10.17 -26.01
C GLN A 85 -27.66 -8.91 -26.24
N HIS A 86 -28.09 -8.24 -25.16
CA HIS A 86 -28.88 -7.02 -25.22
C HIS A 86 -28.00 -5.76 -25.26
N ARG A 87 -26.87 -5.78 -24.54
CA ARG A 87 -25.93 -4.66 -24.43
C ARG A 87 -24.53 -5.08 -24.91
N PRO A 88 -24.20 -4.96 -26.22
CA PRO A 88 -22.95 -5.51 -26.78
C PRO A 88 -21.68 -4.85 -26.23
N ASN A 89 -21.79 -3.59 -25.75
CA ASN A 89 -20.68 -2.86 -25.14
C ASN A 89 -20.10 -3.55 -23.89
N LEU A 90 -20.87 -4.43 -23.23
CA LEU A 90 -20.41 -5.19 -22.07
C LEU A 90 -19.25 -6.15 -22.39
N TRP A 91 -19.11 -6.60 -23.64
CA TRP A 91 -17.96 -7.42 -24.07
C TRP A 91 -16.61 -6.71 -23.96
N LEU A 92 -16.59 -5.40 -23.69
CA LEU A 92 -15.38 -4.64 -23.38
C LEU A 92 -14.88 -4.85 -21.94
N ILE A 93 -15.69 -5.43 -21.04
CA ILE A 93 -15.35 -5.66 -19.63
C ILE A 93 -14.00 -6.42 -19.45
N PRO A 94 -13.75 -7.57 -20.11
CA PRO A 94 -12.48 -8.29 -19.95
C PRO A 94 -11.26 -7.42 -20.25
N ALA A 95 -11.28 -6.68 -21.36
CA ALA A 95 -10.18 -5.82 -21.77
C ALA A 95 -10.00 -4.65 -20.78
N THR A 96 -11.12 -4.05 -20.36
CA THR A 96 -11.15 -2.93 -19.40
C THR A 96 -10.53 -3.31 -18.07
N LEU A 97 -10.98 -4.42 -17.46
CA LEU A 97 -10.48 -4.87 -16.17
C LEU A 97 -9.01 -5.31 -16.24
N PHE A 98 -8.61 -5.99 -17.33
CA PHE A 98 -7.21 -6.34 -17.55
C PHE A 98 -6.32 -5.09 -17.64
N PHE A 99 -6.75 -4.08 -18.40
CA PHE A 99 -6.03 -2.82 -18.56
C PHE A 99 -5.90 -2.03 -17.25
N ILE A 100 -6.97 -1.94 -16.44
CA ILE A 100 -6.90 -1.32 -15.12
C ILE A 100 -5.95 -2.09 -14.20
N SER A 101 -6.04 -3.42 -14.19
CA SER A 101 -5.18 -4.25 -13.32
C SER A 101 -3.68 -4.08 -13.61
N CYS A 102 -3.31 -3.67 -14.84
CA CYS A 102 -1.94 -3.36 -15.21
C CYS A 102 -1.35 -2.15 -14.47
N GLY A 103 -2.15 -1.31 -13.79
CA GLY A 103 -1.65 -0.14 -13.05
C GLY A 103 -0.74 -0.51 -11.87
N TRP A 104 -1.05 -1.60 -11.17
CA TRP A 104 -0.38 -1.96 -9.91
C TRP A 104 0.67 -3.06 -10.05
N TRP A 105 1.04 -3.42 -11.28
CA TRP A 105 1.96 -4.53 -11.57
C TRP A 105 3.26 -4.47 -10.77
N GLU A 106 3.81 -3.26 -10.54
CA GLU A 106 5.09 -3.04 -9.86
C GLU A 106 5.10 -3.62 -8.45
N ASN A 107 3.97 -3.58 -7.74
CA ASN A 107 3.91 -4.04 -6.36
C ASN A 107 4.05 -5.57 -6.27
N PHE A 108 3.61 -6.30 -7.31
CA PHE A 108 3.47 -7.76 -7.30
C PHE A 108 4.61 -8.51 -8.01
N VAL A 109 5.61 -7.78 -8.54
CA VAL A 109 6.81 -8.39 -9.15
C VAL A 109 7.92 -8.61 -8.11
N SER A 110 8.41 -9.85 -8.01
CA SER A 110 9.52 -10.26 -7.13
C SER A 110 10.81 -10.62 -7.90
N LYS A 111 11.96 -10.38 -7.27
CA LYS A 111 13.31 -10.71 -7.77
C LYS A 111 13.50 -12.20 -7.99
N HIS A 112 12.91 -13.00 -7.10
CA HIS A 112 13.12 -14.44 -7.03
C HIS A 112 12.04 -15.24 -7.76
N SER A 113 11.38 -14.65 -8.76
CA SER A 113 10.38 -15.35 -9.56
C SER A 113 10.99 -16.54 -10.32
N VAL A 114 10.21 -17.62 -10.47
CA VAL A 114 10.62 -18.85 -11.16
C VAL A 114 10.75 -18.61 -12.67
N PHE A 115 9.92 -17.71 -13.21
CA PHE A 115 9.79 -17.47 -14.65
C PHE A 115 10.78 -16.42 -15.16
N VAL A 116 11.44 -16.74 -16.28
CA VAL A 116 12.51 -15.91 -16.86
C VAL A 116 12.00 -14.53 -17.31
N PHE A 117 10.75 -14.44 -17.79
CA PHE A 117 10.16 -13.19 -18.27
C PHE A 117 9.96 -12.13 -17.17
N MET A 118 10.00 -12.52 -15.89
CA MET A 118 9.84 -11.58 -14.76
C MET A 118 11.11 -10.80 -14.43
N ARG A 119 12.29 -11.30 -14.84
CA ARG A 119 13.58 -10.63 -14.60
C ARG A 119 13.66 -9.23 -15.23
N PRO A 120 13.27 -9.00 -16.50
CA PRO A 120 13.27 -7.64 -17.06
C PRO A 120 12.29 -6.71 -16.35
N LEU A 121 11.08 -7.18 -16.01
CA LEU A 121 10.09 -6.41 -15.24
C LEU A 121 10.65 -5.98 -13.88
N TRP A 122 11.35 -6.89 -13.19
CA TRP A 122 11.99 -6.57 -11.92
C TRP A 122 13.12 -5.54 -12.06
N LYS A 123 13.96 -5.66 -13.10
CA LYS A 123 15.01 -4.65 -13.38
C LYS A 123 14.43 -3.26 -13.65
N VAL A 124 13.31 -3.19 -14.37
CA VAL A 124 12.59 -1.93 -14.61
C VAL A 124 12.05 -1.36 -13.30
N LYS A 125 11.40 -2.18 -12.46
CA LYS A 125 10.94 -1.79 -11.12
C LYS A 125 12.08 -1.21 -10.26
N GLU A 126 13.25 -1.85 -10.25
CA GLU A 126 14.40 -1.39 -9.46
C GLU A 126 14.93 -0.03 -9.94
N ARG A 127 15.05 0.17 -11.26
CA ARG A 127 15.44 1.47 -11.84
C ARG A 127 14.43 2.56 -11.52
N LEU A 128 13.14 2.25 -11.62
CA LEU A 128 12.05 3.18 -11.33
C LEU A 128 12.06 3.67 -9.89
N LYS A 129 12.49 2.85 -8.90
CA LYS A 129 12.57 3.31 -7.50
C LYS A 129 13.40 4.59 -7.34
N ARG A 130 14.49 4.76 -8.11
CA ARG A 130 15.39 5.92 -8.01
C ARG A 130 14.89 7.14 -8.77
N THR A 131 14.18 6.95 -9.88
CA THR A 131 13.76 8.06 -10.77
C THR A 131 12.27 8.39 -10.69
N ARG A 132 11.50 7.71 -9.82
CA ARG A 132 10.04 7.72 -9.81
C ARG A 132 9.43 9.10 -9.84
N TYR A 133 9.79 9.98 -8.90
CA TYR A 133 9.17 11.30 -8.81
C TYR A 133 9.38 12.13 -10.07
N PHE A 134 10.59 12.11 -10.61
CA PHE A 134 10.90 12.80 -11.86
C PHE A 134 10.12 12.21 -13.04
N THR A 135 10.07 10.89 -13.16
CA THR A 135 9.28 10.21 -14.19
C THR A 135 7.78 10.53 -14.06
N TYR A 136 7.24 10.59 -12.84
CA TYR A 136 5.82 10.82 -12.59
C TYR A 136 5.35 12.24 -12.92
N ILE A 137 6.25 13.23 -12.99
CA ILE A 137 5.90 14.57 -13.50
C ILE A 137 5.44 14.46 -14.96
N PHE A 138 6.25 13.83 -15.81
CA PHE A 138 5.92 13.62 -17.22
C PHE A 138 4.77 12.63 -17.41
N MET A 139 4.76 11.55 -16.61
CA MET A 139 3.69 10.56 -16.70
C MET A 139 2.33 11.15 -16.31
N SER A 140 2.26 12.05 -15.32
CA SER A 140 0.99 12.68 -14.94
C SER A 140 0.41 13.49 -16.10
N PHE A 141 1.24 14.30 -16.77
CA PHE A 141 0.82 15.02 -17.96
C PHE A 141 0.39 14.07 -19.09
N TRP A 142 1.15 13.00 -19.33
CA TRP A 142 0.79 11.98 -20.33
C TRP A 142 -0.54 11.29 -20.01
N LYS A 143 -0.81 10.96 -18.75
CA LYS A 143 -2.07 10.33 -18.32
C LYS A 143 -3.26 11.26 -18.58
N ILE A 144 -3.13 12.56 -18.32
CA ILE A 144 -4.17 13.56 -18.61
C ILE A 144 -4.45 13.60 -20.11
N VAL A 145 -3.41 13.73 -20.93
CA VAL A 145 -3.56 13.75 -22.40
C VAL A 145 -4.18 12.45 -22.91
N CYS A 146 -3.73 11.31 -22.42
CA CYS A 146 -4.25 10.00 -22.82
C CYS A 146 -5.73 9.84 -22.44
N PHE A 147 -6.13 10.23 -21.22
CA PHE A 147 -7.53 10.17 -20.78
C PHE A 147 -8.40 11.09 -21.64
N PHE A 148 -7.92 12.30 -21.94
CA PHE A 148 -8.61 13.24 -22.83
C PHE A 148 -8.80 12.69 -24.24
N LEU A 149 -7.75 12.10 -24.84
CA LEU A 149 -7.83 11.45 -26.15
C LEU A 149 -8.79 10.26 -26.14
N CYS A 150 -8.80 9.47 -25.07
CA CYS A 150 -9.77 8.38 -24.90
C CYS A 150 -11.20 8.93 -24.85
N THR A 151 -11.46 10.00 -24.10
CA THR A 151 -12.78 10.63 -24.05
C THR A 151 -13.24 11.06 -25.45
N LEU A 152 -12.38 11.72 -26.23
CA LEU A 152 -12.72 12.10 -27.61
C LEU A 152 -12.98 10.89 -28.51
N GLY A 153 -12.14 9.85 -28.41
CA GLY A 153 -12.31 8.61 -29.18
C GLY A 153 -13.61 7.87 -28.84
N ILE A 154 -13.98 7.82 -27.56
CA ILE A 154 -15.21 7.17 -27.09
C ILE A 154 -16.45 7.95 -27.53
N ARG A 155 -16.42 9.29 -27.48
CA ARG A 155 -17.51 10.13 -28.02
C ARG A 155 -17.70 9.90 -29.51
N TRP A 156 -16.61 9.83 -30.26
CA TRP A 156 -16.66 9.51 -31.69
C TRP A 156 -17.20 8.10 -31.97
N TYR A 157 -16.80 7.11 -31.17
CA TYR A 157 -17.36 5.75 -31.24
C TYR A 157 -18.88 5.73 -31.00
N ARG A 158 -19.41 6.61 -30.14
CA ARG A 158 -20.85 6.79 -29.92
C ARG A 158 -21.58 7.57 -31.02
N GLY A 159 -20.88 7.95 -32.09
CA GLY A 159 -21.45 8.68 -33.22
C GLY A 159 -21.57 10.19 -33.01
N GLU A 160 -20.98 10.75 -31.96
CA GLU A 160 -20.94 12.20 -31.73
C GLU A 160 -19.81 12.88 -32.52
N SER A 161 -20.02 14.13 -32.93
CA SER A 161 -18.99 14.88 -33.65
C SER A 161 -17.95 15.47 -32.69
N PHE A 162 -16.67 15.42 -33.08
CA PHE A 162 -15.58 16.04 -32.31
C PHE A 162 -15.81 17.54 -32.08
N ASN A 163 -16.38 18.23 -33.08
CA ASN A 163 -16.62 19.66 -33.02
C ASN A 163 -17.66 20.03 -31.96
N HIS A 164 -18.68 19.19 -31.74
CA HIS A 164 -19.71 19.45 -30.72
C HIS A 164 -19.13 19.46 -29.30
N PHE A 165 -18.11 18.64 -29.03
CA PHE A 165 -17.45 18.62 -27.72
C PHE A 165 -16.86 19.99 -27.36
N PHE A 166 -16.23 20.67 -28.32
CA PHE A 166 -15.63 21.99 -28.10
C PHE A 166 -16.63 23.14 -28.25
N SER A 167 -17.54 23.07 -29.22
CA SER A 167 -18.47 24.16 -29.50
C SER A 167 -19.59 24.28 -28.45
N LEU A 168 -19.99 23.16 -27.84
CA LEU A 168 -21.02 23.13 -26.80
C LEU A 168 -20.46 23.24 -25.39
N PHE A 169 -19.14 23.35 -25.20
CA PHE A 169 -18.51 23.41 -23.88
C PHE A 169 -19.11 24.53 -23.02
N ALA A 170 -19.12 25.77 -23.51
CA ALA A 170 -19.69 26.91 -22.77
C ALA A 170 -21.20 26.76 -22.52
N ARG A 171 -21.93 26.11 -23.46
CA ARG A 171 -23.37 25.89 -23.32
C ARG A 171 -23.68 24.81 -22.27
N GLY A 172 -22.87 23.75 -22.19
CA GLY A 172 -23.05 22.67 -21.23
C GLY A 172 -22.87 23.11 -19.77
N PHE A 173 -22.02 24.11 -19.52
CA PHE A 173 -21.84 24.74 -18.20
C PHE A 173 -22.74 25.96 -17.96
N SER A 174 -23.77 26.13 -18.78
CA SER A 174 -24.77 27.20 -18.64
C SER A 174 -26.17 26.60 -18.52
N SER A 175 -27.13 27.41 -18.07
CA SER A 175 -28.54 27.02 -18.06
C SER A 175 -28.98 26.62 -19.47
N HIS A 176 -29.36 25.36 -19.63
CA HIS A 176 -29.86 24.79 -20.87
C HIS A 176 -31.02 23.85 -20.56
N LYS A 177 -31.92 23.65 -21.51
CA LYS A 177 -33.09 22.80 -21.32
C LYS A 177 -32.78 21.36 -21.72
N ILE A 178 -33.23 20.41 -20.91
CA ILE A 178 -33.17 18.97 -21.17
C ILE A 178 -34.57 18.50 -21.54
N ARG A 179 -34.67 17.69 -22.58
CA ARG A 179 -35.91 17.04 -23.00
C ARG A 179 -36.05 15.73 -22.25
N ILE A 180 -37.01 15.66 -21.34
CA ILE A 180 -37.33 14.47 -20.57
C ILE A 180 -38.60 13.86 -21.17
N THR A 181 -38.55 12.56 -21.42
CA THR A 181 -39.72 11.83 -21.91
C THR A 181 -40.43 11.24 -20.69
N GLU A 182 -41.67 11.63 -20.44
CA GLU A 182 -42.46 11.01 -19.37
C GLU A 182 -42.75 9.56 -19.75
N ILE A 183 -42.56 8.69 -18.77
CA ILE A 183 -42.78 7.27 -18.88
C ILE A 183 -43.83 6.90 -17.84
N ARG A 184 -45.05 6.52 -18.26
CA ARG A 184 -46.08 6.06 -17.33
C ARG A 184 -46.06 4.53 -17.21
N PRO A 185 -46.04 3.97 -15.98
CA PRO A 185 -46.27 2.54 -15.81
C PRO A 185 -47.74 2.22 -16.09
N THR A 186 -47.99 1.26 -16.98
CA THR A 186 -49.35 0.82 -17.32
C THR A 186 -49.89 -0.06 -16.19
N PHE A 187 -50.82 0.46 -15.36
CA PHE A 187 -51.50 -0.37 -14.35
C PHE A 187 -52.59 -1.23 -15.02
N GLY A 188 -52.20 -2.36 -15.60
CA GLY A 188 -53.11 -3.42 -16.00
C GLY A 188 -53.62 -4.17 -14.77
N SER A 189 -54.94 -4.24 -14.58
CA SER A 189 -55.54 -5.01 -13.49
C SER A 189 -55.16 -6.49 -13.58
N SER A 190 -54.47 -6.99 -12.54
CA SER A 190 -54.22 -8.39 -12.16
C SER A 190 -52.89 -9.10 -12.47
N SER A 191 -51.80 -8.39 -12.79
CA SER A 191 -50.44 -8.92 -12.59
C SER A 191 -49.42 -7.79 -12.42
N LEU A 192 -48.42 -8.02 -11.57
CA LEU A 192 -47.32 -7.10 -11.27
C LEU A 192 -46.66 -6.60 -12.59
N PRO A 193 -46.45 -5.29 -12.75
CA PRO A 193 -45.96 -4.73 -14.01
C PRO A 193 -44.48 -5.09 -14.24
N ASP A 194 -44.19 -5.64 -15.41
CA ASP A 194 -42.84 -5.84 -15.92
C ASP A 194 -42.35 -4.55 -16.62
N LEU A 195 -41.04 -4.29 -16.63
CA LEU A 195 -40.45 -3.09 -17.25
C LEU A 195 -40.71 -3.04 -18.78
N ALA A 196 -41.11 -4.17 -19.35
CA ALA A 196 -41.53 -4.31 -20.75
C ALA A 196 -42.93 -3.72 -21.05
N ASP A 197 -43.76 -3.45 -20.04
CA ASP A 197 -45.13 -2.92 -20.21
C ASP A 197 -45.21 -1.39 -20.15
N VAL A 198 -44.05 -0.75 -20.25
CA VAL A 198 -43.87 0.69 -20.11
C VAL A 198 -44.03 1.36 -21.47
N VAL A 199 -45.20 1.95 -21.73
CA VAL A 199 -45.46 2.70 -22.96
C VAL A 199 -45.06 4.16 -22.75
N PRO A 200 -44.09 4.72 -23.52
CA PRO A 200 -43.80 6.15 -23.45
C PRO A 200 -45.04 6.93 -23.89
N THR A 201 -45.57 7.76 -23.00
CA THR A 201 -46.80 8.55 -23.25
C THR A 201 -46.59 9.69 -24.26
N GLY A 202 -45.38 9.84 -24.79
CA GLY A 202 -45.07 10.74 -25.91
C GLY A 202 -44.98 12.22 -25.55
N GLU A 203 -45.24 12.61 -24.30
CA GLU A 203 -45.13 13.99 -23.84
C GLU A 203 -43.68 14.29 -23.44
N VAL A 204 -43.03 15.16 -24.22
CA VAL A 204 -41.67 15.61 -23.99
C VAL A 204 -41.72 16.88 -23.17
N ILE A 205 -41.31 16.79 -21.91
CA ILE A 205 -41.27 17.92 -20.98
C ILE A 205 -39.86 18.52 -21.02
N GLU A 206 -39.76 19.84 -21.16
CA GLU A 206 -38.50 20.56 -21.07
C GLU A 206 -38.27 21.01 -19.63
N ILE A 207 -37.20 20.53 -19.00
CA ILE A 207 -36.77 20.94 -17.65
C ILE A 207 -35.42 21.66 -17.75
N ASP A 208 -35.21 22.69 -16.94
CA ASP A 208 -33.94 23.40 -16.86
C ASP A 208 -32.86 22.51 -16.22
N ALA A 209 -31.70 22.40 -16.88
CA ALA A 209 -30.56 21.64 -16.38
C ALA A 209 -29.92 22.32 -15.18
N GLU A 210 -29.60 21.52 -14.16
CA GLU A 210 -28.74 21.95 -13.06
C GLU A 210 -27.26 21.83 -13.46
N PHE A 211 -26.77 22.83 -14.20
CA PHE A 211 -25.42 22.83 -14.76
C PHE A 211 -24.30 22.83 -13.69
N ASN A 212 -24.58 23.25 -12.45
CA ASN A 212 -23.61 23.25 -11.35
C ASN A 212 -23.35 21.86 -10.76
N THR A 213 -24.25 20.89 -10.97
CA THR A 213 -24.18 19.57 -10.33
C THR A 213 -22.91 18.81 -10.70
N ALA A 214 -22.44 18.92 -11.95
CA ALA A 214 -21.18 18.32 -12.38
C ALA A 214 -19.96 18.88 -11.63
N ILE A 215 -19.96 20.17 -11.30
CA ILE A 215 -18.89 20.82 -10.52
C ILE A 215 -18.92 20.33 -9.08
N TYR A 216 -20.11 20.23 -8.46
CA TYR A 216 -20.25 19.71 -7.11
C TYR A 216 -19.78 18.26 -6.99
N VAL A 217 -20.16 17.39 -7.94
CA VAL A 217 -19.69 16.01 -7.98
C VAL A 217 -18.18 15.92 -8.15
N LEU A 218 -17.59 16.76 -9.02
CA LEU A 218 -16.14 16.83 -9.21
C LEU A 218 -15.43 17.25 -7.91
N LEU A 219 -15.89 18.32 -7.26
CA LEU A 219 -15.29 18.80 -6.00
C LEU A 219 -15.44 17.77 -4.88
N LEU A 220 -16.60 17.12 -4.78
CA LEU A 220 -16.84 16.05 -3.81
C LEU A 220 -15.88 14.89 -4.04
N GLN A 221 -15.71 14.44 -5.28
CA GLN A 221 -14.77 13.36 -5.61
C GLN A 221 -13.32 13.73 -5.27
N ILE A 222 -12.87 14.94 -5.63
CA ILE A 222 -11.51 15.41 -5.34
C ILE A 222 -11.28 15.46 -3.83
N CYS A 223 -12.20 16.06 -3.07
CA CYS A 223 -12.09 16.17 -1.62
C CYS A 223 -12.14 14.79 -0.93
N ALA A 224 -13.09 13.93 -1.31
CA ALA A 224 -13.24 12.60 -0.72
C ALA A 224 -12.02 11.72 -0.99
N ALA A 225 -11.54 11.66 -2.24
CA ALA A 225 -10.37 10.86 -2.60
C ALA A 225 -9.09 11.39 -1.93
N TYR A 226 -8.92 12.71 -1.86
CA TYR A 226 -7.79 13.33 -1.16
C TYR A 226 -7.80 13.02 0.35
N LEU A 227 -8.94 13.18 1.02
CA LEU A 227 -9.07 12.87 2.45
C LEU A 227 -8.81 11.38 2.71
N CYS A 228 -9.37 10.49 1.89
CA CYS A 228 -9.15 9.05 1.98
C CYS A 228 -7.65 8.72 1.87
N TYR A 229 -6.94 9.31 0.90
CA TYR A 229 -5.50 9.12 0.73
C TYR A 229 -4.69 9.66 1.90
N ILE A 230 -4.97 10.88 2.38
CA ILE A 230 -4.22 11.50 3.47
C ILE A 230 -4.41 10.74 4.79
N PHE A 231 -5.65 10.40 5.15
CA PHE A 231 -5.91 9.64 6.37
C PHE A 231 -5.36 8.21 6.27
N GLY A 232 -5.46 7.56 5.12
CA GLY A 232 -4.89 6.24 4.92
C GLY A 232 -3.36 6.25 5.04
N LYS A 233 -2.69 7.25 4.48
CA LYS A 233 -1.25 7.47 4.62
C LYS A 233 -0.86 7.75 6.08
N PHE A 234 -1.64 8.57 6.78
CA PHE A 234 -1.40 8.87 8.19
C PHE A 234 -1.50 7.61 9.05
N ALA A 235 -2.55 6.81 8.87
CA ALA A 235 -2.74 5.52 9.56
C ALA A 235 -1.56 4.56 9.34
N CYS A 236 -1.04 4.49 8.11
CA CYS A 236 0.13 3.67 7.79
C CYS A 236 1.41 4.19 8.47
N LYS A 237 1.60 5.51 8.58
CA LYS A 237 2.80 6.10 9.23
C LYS A 237 2.87 5.85 10.73
N ILE A 238 1.72 5.80 11.41
CA ILE A 238 1.64 5.57 12.86
C ILE A 238 1.40 4.10 13.23
N VAL A 239 1.44 3.19 12.25
CA VAL A 239 1.39 1.73 12.45
C VAL A 239 0.03 1.22 12.98
N ILE A 240 -1.06 1.98 12.84
CA ILE A 240 -2.44 1.53 13.17
C ILE A 240 -3.21 0.95 11.95
N GLN A 241 -2.46 0.53 10.93
CA GLN A 241 -2.97 0.18 9.61
C GLN A 241 -3.99 -0.96 9.62
N GLY A 242 -3.91 -1.95 10.51
CA GLY A 242 -4.88 -3.05 10.55
C GLY A 242 -6.32 -2.54 10.72
N PHE A 243 -6.55 -1.73 11.74
CA PHE A 243 -7.88 -1.19 12.05
C PHE A 243 -8.26 0.02 11.20
N SER A 244 -7.33 0.94 10.94
CA SER A 244 -7.66 2.24 10.31
C SER A 244 -7.32 2.32 8.81
N TYR A 245 -6.79 1.26 8.21
CA TYR A 245 -6.46 1.22 6.78
C TYR A 245 -6.98 -0.06 6.11
N ALA A 246 -6.51 -1.23 6.54
CA ALA A 246 -6.84 -2.53 5.96
C ALA A 246 -8.33 -2.87 6.08
N PHE A 247 -8.89 -2.67 7.27
CA PHE A 247 -10.30 -2.94 7.52
C PHE A 247 -11.24 -2.01 6.73
N PRO A 248 -11.10 -0.66 6.76
CA PRO A 248 -11.93 0.24 5.96
C PRO A 248 -11.81 0.00 4.45
N VAL A 249 -10.61 -0.24 3.92
CA VAL A 249 -10.39 -0.46 2.49
C VAL A 249 -11.15 -1.70 2.00
N ASN A 250 -11.10 -2.82 2.72
CA ASN A 250 -11.84 -4.03 2.33
C ASN A 250 -13.35 -3.93 2.60
N LEU A 251 -13.77 -3.09 3.55
CA LEU A 251 -15.18 -2.89 3.90
C LEU A 251 -15.89 -1.86 3.01
N THR A 252 -15.15 -1.02 2.29
CA THR A 252 -15.70 0.09 1.50
C THR A 252 -16.74 -0.38 0.50
N ILE A 253 -16.42 -1.36 -0.35
CA ILE A 253 -17.35 -1.84 -1.39
C ILE A 253 -18.59 -2.52 -0.82
N PRO A 254 -18.51 -3.44 0.17
CA PRO A 254 -19.68 -3.96 0.85
C PRO A 254 -20.61 -2.88 1.39
N VAL A 255 -20.06 -1.87 2.08
CA VAL A 255 -20.84 -0.76 2.64
C VAL A 255 -21.45 0.09 1.52
N THR A 256 -20.69 0.41 0.47
CA THR A 256 -21.18 1.15 -0.69
C THR A 256 -22.34 0.41 -1.36
N ILE A 257 -22.24 -0.90 -1.59
CA ILE A 257 -23.32 -1.70 -2.17
C ILE A 257 -24.55 -1.70 -1.26
N SER A 258 -24.40 -1.88 0.05
CA SER A 258 -25.52 -1.84 0.99
C SER A 258 -26.22 -0.47 0.99
N ILE A 259 -25.46 0.62 0.95
CA ILE A 259 -26.02 1.99 0.87
C ILE A 259 -26.74 2.19 -0.47
N LEU A 260 -26.15 1.76 -1.58
CA LEU A 260 -26.75 1.88 -2.91
C LEU A 260 -28.07 1.10 -3.02
N ILE A 261 -28.12 -0.11 -2.49
CA ILE A 261 -29.35 -0.92 -2.44
C ILE A 261 -30.41 -0.20 -1.60
N ALA A 262 -30.05 0.31 -0.42
CA ALA A 262 -30.99 1.04 0.44
C ALA A 262 -31.51 2.32 -0.23
N VAL A 263 -30.63 3.08 -0.88
CA VAL A 263 -30.99 4.31 -1.62
C VAL A 263 -31.90 4.00 -2.81
N CYS A 264 -31.62 2.93 -3.55
CA CYS A 264 -32.50 2.48 -4.64
C CYS A 264 -33.86 1.98 -4.11
N GLY A 265 -33.87 1.27 -2.98
CA GLY A 265 -35.08 0.80 -2.32
C GLY A 265 -35.99 1.95 -1.88
N ILE A 266 -35.44 2.94 -1.18
CA ILE A 266 -36.21 4.10 -0.73
C ILE A 266 -36.81 4.88 -1.91
N ARG A 267 -36.08 5.03 -3.01
CA ARG A 267 -36.59 5.69 -4.22
C ARG A 267 -37.64 4.88 -4.95
N HIS A 268 -37.56 3.55 -4.88
CA HIS A 268 -38.58 2.68 -5.46
C HIS A 268 -39.91 2.81 -4.72
N ASP A 269 -39.86 2.93 -3.39
CA ASP A 269 -41.06 3.15 -2.56
C ASP A 269 -41.64 4.57 -2.70
N ASP A 270 -40.77 5.59 -2.72
CA ASP A 270 -41.14 6.99 -2.97
C ASP A 270 -40.25 7.61 -4.07
N PRO A 271 -40.76 7.70 -5.32
CA PRO A 271 -40.01 8.26 -6.45
C PRO A 271 -39.50 9.69 -6.22
N CYS A 272 -40.16 10.46 -5.35
CA CYS A 272 -39.85 11.87 -5.09
C CYS A 272 -38.91 12.09 -3.91
N PHE A 273 -38.51 11.04 -3.17
CA PHE A 273 -37.76 11.17 -1.92
C PHE A 273 -36.44 11.95 -2.07
N PHE A 274 -35.71 11.73 -3.17
CA PHE A 274 -34.41 12.36 -3.44
C PHE A 274 -34.47 13.57 -4.38
N HIS A 275 -35.66 14.02 -4.81
CA HIS A 275 -35.84 15.05 -5.83
C HIS A 275 -35.09 16.37 -5.52
N ASN A 276 -35.00 16.74 -4.24
CA ASN A 276 -34.34 17.98 -3.80
C ASN A 276 -32.83 17.84 -3.56
N VAL A 277 -32.27 16.63 -3.65
CA VAL A 277 -30.85 16.34 -3.33
C VAL A 277 -30.07 15.99 -4.59
N VAL A 278 -30.63 15.11 -5.43
CA VAL A 278 -30.04 14.68 -6.69
C VAL A 278 -31.08 14.90 -7.79
N PRO A 279 -30.74 15.63 -8.87
CA PRO A 279 -31.66 15.79 -9.99
C PRO A 279 -32.07 14.43 -10.55
N ASP A 280 -33.36 14.23 -10.81
CA ASP A 280 -33.90 12.91 -11.16
C ASP A 280 -33.26 12.29 -12.41
N TYR A 281 -32.83 13.12 -13.37
CA TYR A 281 -32.16 12.69 -14.60
C TYR A 281 -30.67 12.32 -14.41
N LEU A 282 -30.09 12.60 -13.23
CA LEU A 282 -28.72 12.22 -12.84
C LEU A 282 -28.72 11.13 -11.76
N PHE A 283 -29.89 10.64 -11.36
CA PHE A 283 -29.98 9.55 -10.39
C PHE A 283 -29.45 8.25 -11.01
N PHE A 284 -29.06 7.32 -10.14
CA PHE A 284 -28.53 6.02 -10.53
C PHE A 284 -29.54 5.20 -11.33
N GLU A 285 -29.07 4.42 -12.31
CA GLU A 285 -29.89 3.35 -12.91
C GLU A 285 -30.12 2.28 -11.84
N SER A 286 -31.34 2.26 -11.31
CA SER A 286 -31.76 1.35 -10.24
C SER A 286 -31.95 -0.06 -10.78
N PRO A 287 -31.59 -1.10 -10.02
CA PRO A 287 -31.89 -2.46 -10.40
C PRO A 287 -33.41 -2.72 -10.43
N PRO A 288 -33.89 -3.73 -11.18
CA PRO A 288 -35.32 -4.02 -11.35
C PRO A 288 -36.06 -4.35 -10.04
N SER A 289 -37.38 -4.16 -9.97
CA SER A 289 -38.20 -4.32 -8.75
C SER A 289 -38.04 -5.65 -8.00
N TYR A 290 -37.88 -6.78 -8.72
CA TYR A 290 -37.63 -8.10 -8.13
C TYR A 290 -36.26 -8.23 -7.42
N PHE A 291 -35.41 -7.21 -7.51
CA PHE A 291 -34.11 -7.11 -6.86
C PHE A 291 -34.20 -6.65 -5.40
N LEU A 292 -35.29 -5.97 -5.01
CA LEU A 292 -35.40 -5.25 -3.73
C LEU A 292 -36.30 -5.95 -2.69
N ASP A 293 -37.20 -6.84 -3.13
CA ASP A 293 -38.21 -7.42 -2.24
C ASP A 293 -37.69 -8.54 -1.31
N ASP A 294 -36.53 -9.16 -1.58
CA ASP A 294 -35.97 -10.20 -0.70
C ASP A 294 -34.44 -10.41 -0.85
N PHE A 295 -33.66 -10.07 0.18
CA PHE A 295 -32.18 -10.19 0.23
C PHE A 295 -31.70 -11.66 0.05
N ILE A 296 -32.51 -12.64 0.47
CA ILE A 296 -32.20 -14.07 0.29
C ILE A 296 -32.45 -14.49 -1.17
N SER A 297 -33.49 -13.96 -1.80
CA SER A 297 -33.76 -14.14 -3.25
C SER A 297 -32.65 -13.49 -4.10
N PHE A 298 -32.12 -12.34 -3.68
CA PHE A 298 -30.99 -11.64 -4.31
C PHE A 298 -29.72 -12.51 -4.38
N ILE A 299 -29.34 -13.16 -3.27
CA ILE A 299 -28.17 -14.08 -3.23
C ILE A 299 -28.39 -15.29 -4.15
N SER A 300 -29.62 -15.82 -4.20
CA SER A 300 -29.94 -17.08 -4.87
C SER A 300 -30.22 -16.95 -6.38
N LYS A 301 -30.95 -15.90 -6.83
CA LYS A 301 -31.49 -15.82 -8.20
C LYS A 301 -30.61 -15.07 -9.22
N GLN A 302 -29.77 -14.12 -8.81
CA GLN A 302 -28.93 -13.32 -9.73
C GLN A 302 -27.42 -13.59 -9.60
N HIS A 303 -27.03 -14.73 -9.01
CA HIS A 303 -25.61 -15.06 -8.80
C HIS A 303 -24.84 -14.01 -7.98
N ALA A 304 -25.51 -13.23 -7.10
CA ALA A 304 -24.84 -12.25 -6.25
C ALA A 304 -23.85 -12.89 -5.26
N TRP A 305 -23.97 -14.21 -4.99
CA TRP A 305 -22.94 -14.97 -4.28
C TRP A 305 -21.58 -15.00 -5.01
N VAL A 306 -21.55 -14.82 -6.34
CA VAL A 306 -20.32 -14.73 -7.13
C VAL A 306 -19.54 -13.48 -6.76
N TRP A 307 -20.22 -12.37 -6.42
CA TRP A 307 -19.55 -11.17 -5.91
C TRP A 307 -18.83 -11.43 -4.57
N LEU A 308 -19.37 -12.29 -3.68
CA LEU A 308 -18.67 -12.66 -2.46
C LEU A 308 -17.34 -13.37 -2.77
N LEU A 309 -17.28 -14.16 -3.84
CA LEU A 309 -16.01 -14.75 -4.30
C LEU A 309 -15.03 -13.68 -4.80
N TRP A 310 -15.52 -12.65 -5.48
CA TRP A 310 -14.70 -11.51 -5.92
C TRP A 310 -14.14 -10.74 -4.72
N LEU A 311 -14.97 -10.48 -3.72
CA LEU A 311 -14.57 -9.80 -2.48
C LEU A 311 -13.53 -10.62 -1.70
N LEU A 312 -13.76 -11.92 -1.51
CA LEU A 312 -12.81 -12.82 -0.84
C LEU A 312 -11.49 -12.89 -1.61
N SER A 313 -11.55 -12.95 -2.93
CA SER A 313 -10.37 -12.91 -3.77
C SER A 313 -9.59 -11.61 -3.62
N GLN A 314 -10.25 -10.45 -3.65
CA GLN A 314 -9.60 -9.16 -3.45
C GLN A 314 -8.92 -9.12 -2.08
N THR A 315 -9.65 -9.50 -1.02
CA THR A 315 -9.15 -9.53 0.35
C THR A 315 -7.90 -10.41 0.49
N TRP A 316 -7.86 -11.54 -0.23
CA TRP A 316 -6.67 -12.40 -0.28
C TRP A 316 -5.48 -11.73 -0.99
N ILE A 317 -5.71 -11.09 -2.14
CA ILE A 317 -4.66 -10.40 -2.90
C ILE A 317 -4.09 -9.22 -2.10
N THR A 318 -4.96 -8.50 -1.39
CA THR A 318 -4.59 -7.38 -0.52
C THR A 318 -4.20 -7.81 0.89
N LEU A 319 -4.11 -9.12 1.21
CA LEU A 319 -3.85 -9.61 2.57
C LEU A 319 -2.58 -8.99 3.21
N HIS A 320 -1.59 -8.67 2.39
CA HIS A 320 -0.34 -8.01 2.80
C HIS A 320 -0.53 -6.66 3.51
N ILE A 321 -1.67 -5.97 3.33
CA ILE A 321 -1.94 -4.69 3.99
C ILE A 321 -2.30 -4.84 5.47
N TRP A 322 -2.65 -6.05 5.93
CA TRP A 322 -3.08 -6.32 7.30
C TRP A 322 -1.91 -6.45 8.29
N THR A 323 -0.80 -7.06 7.86
CA THR A 323 0.42 -7.22 8.66
C THR A 323 1.69 -6.65 8.00
N PRO A 324 1.78 -5.32 7.74
CA PRO A 324 3.00 -4.73 7.19
C PRO A 324 4.15 -4.65 8.20
N LYS A 325 5.39 -4.72 7.69
CA LYS A 325 6.62 -4.79 8.48
C LYS A 325 7.44 -3.49 8.42
N CYS A 326 6.75 -2.37 8.25
CA CYS A 326 7.39 -1.06 8.10
C CYS A 326 7.70 -0.43 9.48
N GLU A 327 8.84 0.24 9.56
CA GLU A 327 9.20 1.11 10.69
C GLU A 327 8.18 2.24 10.88
N ARG A 328 8.05 2.69 12.13
CA ARG A 328 7.23 3.85 12.49
C ARG A 328 7.74 5.11 11.79
N LEU A 329 6.83 5.94 11.30
CA LEU A 329 7.12 7.18 10.55
C LEU A 329 7.92 7.00 9.25
N ALA A 330 7.90 5.79 8.67
CA ALA A 330 8.52 5.53 7.37
C ALA A 330 8.10 6.55 6.29
N THR A 331 9.02 6.86 5.38
CA THR A 331 8.76 7.75 4.25
C THR A 331 7.68 7.17 3.33
N THR A 332 6.93 8.05 2.65
CA THR A 332 5.85 7.64 1.73
C THR A 332 6.35 6.67 0.65
N GLU A 333 7.60 6.84 0.23
CA GLU A 333 8.26 6.03 -0.79
C GLU A 333 8.56 4.61 -0.34
N LYS A 334 8.76 4.43 0.97
CA LYS A 334 8.91 3.12 1.62
C LYS A 334 7.54 2.47 1.80
N LEU A 335 6.52 3.25 2.15
CA LEU A 335 5.15 2.75 2.39
C LEU A 335 4.39 2.38 1.10
N PHE A 336 4.48 3.19 0.06
CA PHE A 336 3.73 3.01 -1.19
C PHE A 336 4.66 2.72 -2.36
N VAL A 337 4.13 2.08 -3.40
CA VAL A 337 4.88 1.90 -4.65
C VAL A 337 4.73 3.17 -5.49
N LEU A 338 3.53 3.48 -5.93
CA LEU A 338 3.23 4.70 -6.67
C LEU A 338 3.12 5.90 -5.71
N PRO A 339 3.59 7.09 -6.11
CA PRO A 339 3.62 8.26 -5.25
C PRO A 339 2.23 8.91 -5.07
N MET A 340 1.32 8.62 -6.01
CA MET A 340 -0.04 9.15 -6.07
C MET A 340 -1.05 7.99 -6.12
N TYR A 341 -2.33 8.33 -5.96
CA TYR A 341 -3.45 7.40 -5.98
C TYR A 341 -4.26 7.54 -7.28
N ASP A 342 -5.03 6.52 -7.61
CA ASP A 342 -6.14 6.64 -8.57
C ASP A 342 -7.40 7.11 -7.84
N SER A 343 -7.98 8.21 -8.30
CA SER A 343 -9.16 8.80 -7.67
C SER A 343 -10.46 8.10 -8.03
N ILE A 344 -10.53 7.42 -9.19
CA ILE A 344 -11.76 6.74 -9.64
C ILE A 344 -11.98 5.47 -8.80
N LEU A 345 -10.92 4.71 -8.57
CA LEU A 345 -10.93 3.48 -7.78
C LEU A 345 -10.05 3.65 -6.54
N ILE A 346 -10.42 4.58 -5.64
CA ILE A 346 -9.58 4.99 -4.51
C ILE A 346 -9.27 3.84 -3.55
N ASP A 347 -10.27 3.01 -3.23
CA ASP A 347 -10.14 1.85 -2.34
C ASP A 347 -9.19 0.80 -2.94
N GLN A 348 -9.37 0.48 -4.22
CA GLN A 348 -8.52 -0.45 -4.97
C GLN A 348 -7.10 0.09 -5.07
N SER A 349 -6.96 1.39 -5.34
CA SER A 349 -5.69 2.09 -5.39
C SER A 349 -4.97 2.01 -4.05
N LEU A 350 -5.63 2.26 -2.92
CA LEU A 350 -5.02 2.16 -1.61
C LEU A 350 -4.60 0.72 -1.30
N GLY A 351 -5.48 -0.26 -1.53
CA GLY A 351 -5.20 -1.67 -1.26
C GLY A 351 -4.03 -2.21 -2.09
N LEU A 352 -4.02 -1.96 -3.41
CA LEU A 352 -3.04 -2.54 -4.33
C LEU A 352 -1.74 -1.74 -4.43
N ASN A 353 -1.74 -0.44 -4.08
CA ASN A 353 -0.55 0.41 -4.10
C ASN A 353 0.28 0.33 -2.81
N ARG A 354 -0.30 -0.17 -1.71
CA ARG A 354 0.46 -0.39 -0.46
C ARG A 354 1.58 -1.38 -0.73
N ARG A 355 2.81 -1.01 -0.40
CA ARG A 355 3.97 -1.86 -0.70
C ARG A 355 3.88 -3.20 0.02
N ARG A 356 4.16 -4.26 -0.74
CA ARG A 356 4.41 -5.60 -0.21
C ARG A 356 5.80 -5.71 0.39
N ASP A 357 5.85 -5.94 1.70
CA ASP A 357 7.07 -6.25 2.43
C ASP A 357 7.26 -7.77 2.47
N ASP A 358 7.66 -8.37 1.34
CA ASP A 358 7.89 -9.83 1.22
C ASP A 358 9.22 -10.28 1.91
N GLU A 359 9.84 -9.42 2.71
CA GLU A 359 11.06 -9.77 3.44
C GLU A 359 10.71 -10.73 4.59
N LYS A 360 11.25 -11.97 4.54
CA LYS A 360 11.11 -12.94 5.65
C LYS A 360 11.68 -12.34 6.94
N ASP A 361 11.00 -12.59 8.06
CA ASP A 361 11.44 -12.17 9.38
C ASP A 361 12.84 -12.71 9.70
N VAL A 362 13.62 -11.92 10.42
CA VAL A 362 14.86 -12.41 11.05
C VAL A 362 14.44 -13.50 12.03
N LYS A 363 14.92 -14.71 11.84
CA LYS A 363 14.62 -15.81 12.77
C LYS A 363 15.56 -15.73 13.97
N THR A 364 15.08 -16.18 15.13
CA THR A 364 15.92 -16.35 16.32
C THR A 364 17.11 -17.27 16.10
N GLU A 365 16.97 -18.25 15.20
CA GLU A 365 18.06 -19.12 14.75
C GLU A 365 19.17 -18.33 14.02
N GLU A 366 18.81 -17.39 13.14
CA GLU A 366 19.78 -16.53 12.42
C GLU A 366 20.51 -15.57 13.36
N LEU A 367 19.83 -15.08 14.41
CA LEU A 367 20.44 -14.26 15.47
C LEU A 367 21.43 -15.09 16.31
N ALA A 368 21.06 -16.32 16.68
CA ALA A 368 21.91 -17.21 17.46
C ALA A 368 23.16 -17.69 16.69
N GLU A 369 23.08 -17.81 15.36
CA GLU A 369 24.25 -18.07 14.52
C GLU A 369 25.19 -16.86 14.47
N ARG A 370 24.66 -15.63 14.43
CA ARG A 370 25.49 -14.41 14.45
C ARG A 370 26.25 -14.21 15.76
N GLU A 371 25.66 -14.55 16.90
CA GLU A 371 26.37 -14.48 18.19
C GLU A 371 27.54 -15.48 18.31
N LYS A 372 27.56 -16.55 17.50
CA LYS A 372 28.63 -17.56 17.53
C LYS A 372 29.85 -17.20 16.68
N ASP A 373 29.76 -16.17 15.85
CA ASP A 373 30.86 -15.56 15.09
C ASP A 373 31.23 -14.17 15.68
N PRO A 374 31.81 -14.09 16.91
CA PRO A 374 32.23 -12.83 17.51
C PRO A 374 33.48 -12.21 16.85
N ASP A 375 34.16 -12.93 15.95
CA ASP A 375 35.45 -12.52 15.39
C ASP A 375 35.37 -11.35 14.38
N GLU A 376 34.16 -10.92 13.98
CA GLU A 376 33.95 -9.69 13.18
C GLU A 376 33.93 -8.40 14.03
N TYR A 377 34.13 -8.47 15.35
CA TYR A 377 34.00 -7.33 16.27
C TYR A 377 35.21 -6.38 16.29
N TYR A 378 36.35 -6.75 15.68
CA TYR A 378 37.54 -5.90 15.57
C TYR A 378 38.06 -5.80 14.13
N GLU A 379 37.25 -5.34 13.17
CA GLU A 379 37.84 -4.61 12.03
C GLU A 379 38.27 -3.22 12.55
N THR A 380 39.40 -3.26 13.26
CA THR A 380 40.26 -2.10 13.47
C THR A 380 40.48 -1.43 12.11
N ILE A 381 40.40 -0.10 12.11
CA ILE A 381 40.94 0.76 11.05
C ILE A 381 42.42 0.40 10.90
N SER A 382 42.71 -0.61 10.09
CA SER A 382 44.05 -1.02 9.73
C SER A 382 44.12 -1.03 8.22
N VAL A 383 45.01 -0.16 7.77
CA VAL A 383 45.43 0.06 6.40
C VAL A 383 45.66 -1.27 5.68
N HIS A 384 45.10 -1.36 4.48
CA HIS A 384 45.41 -2.32 3.40
C HIS A 384 46.37 -3.46 3.75
N THR A 385 45.83 -4.68 3.86
CA THR A 385 46.57 -5.87 3.43
C THR A 385 45.65 -6.77 2.63
N ASP A 386 45.93 -6.84 1.32
CA ASP A 386 45.35 -7.80 0.40
C ASP A 386 45.79 -9.22 0.80
N ALA A 387 44.91 -10.00 1.45
CA ALA A 387 45.00 -11.46 1.44
C ALA A 387 43.69 -12.16 1.84
N SER A 388 43.02 -12.69 0.82
CA SER A 388 42.22 -13.92 0.83
C SER A 388 41.05 -14.06 1.83
N SER A 389 39.86 -13.65 1.37
CA SER A 389 38.68 -14.53 1.46
C SER A 389 37.83 -14.39 0.19
N THR A 390 38.05 -15.31 -0.76
CA THR A 390 37.25 -15.44 -1.99
C THR A 390 35.92 -16.15 -1.73
N THR A 391 35.12 -15.61 -0.80
CA THR A 391 33.70 -15.92 -0.66
C THR A 391 32.97 -14.59 -0.65
N PRO A 392 32.08 -14.31 -1.63
CA PRO A 392 31.27 -13.10 -1.55
C PRO A 392 30.40 -13.22 -0.30
N LYS A 393 30.67 -12.39 0.73
CA LYS A 393 29.87 -12.32 1.96
C LYS A 393 28.41 -12.10 1.54
N THR A 394 27.58 -13.14 1.63
CA THR A 394 26.15 -13.00 1.39
C THR A 394 25.59 -12.23 2.57
N VAL A 395 25.19 -10.97 2.33
CA VAL A 395 24.53 -10.10 3.31
C VAL A 395 23.43 -10.92 4.01
N LYS A 396 23.62 -11.18 5.30
CA LYS A 396 22.66 -11.87 6.15
C LYS A 396 21.62 -10.84 6.61
N LYS A 397 20.42 -11.29 6.94
CA LYS A 397 19.36 -10.36 7.37
C LYS A 397 19.60 -9.76 8.74
N SER A 398 20.34 -10.45 9.58
CA SER A 398 20.85 -9.88 10.83
C SER A 398 21.75 -8.66 10.59
N ASP A 399 22.35 -8.49 9.40
CA ASP A 399 23.14 -7.30 9.03
C ASP A 399 22.27 -6.04 8.87
N SER A 400 20.93 -6.17 8.85
CA SER A 400 20.02 -5.01 8.83
C SER A 400 19.69 -4.46 10.21
N ILE A 401 20.25 -5.03 11.29
CA ILE A 401 20.08 -4.48 12.64
C ILE A 401 20.71 -3.08 12.69
N THR A 402 19.94 -2.11 13.14
CA THR A 402 20.39 -0.72 13.25
C THR A 402 21.52 -0.63 14.26
N ARG A 403 22.66 -0.06 13.86
CA ARG A 403 23.77 0.26 14.76
C ARG A 403 23.86 1.77 14.98
N ILE A 404 23.90 2.18 16.24
CA ILE A 404 23.99 3.54 16.70
C ILE A 404 25.42 3.76 17.21
N TYR A 405 26.14 4.64 16.53
CA TYR A 405 27.45 5.13 16.98
C TYR A 405 27.26 6.44 17.73
N ALA A 406 27.55 6.45 19.04
CA ALA A 406 27.59 7.64 19.85
C ALA A 406 29.04 8.16 19.93
N CYS A 407 29.32 9.30 19.31
CA CYS A 407 30.62 9.93 19.40
C CYS A 407 30.56 11.11 20.36
N ALA A 408 31.54 11.20 21.24
CA ALA A 408 31.70 12.30 22.18
C ALA A 408 33.15 12.73 22.27
N THR A 409 33.36 14.01 22.59
CA THR A 409 34.68 14.61 22.79
C THR A 409 34.77 15.13 24.21
N MET A 410 35.92 14.95 24.87
CA MET A 410 36.18 15.49 26.21
C MET A 410 37.45 16.33 26.20
N TRP A 411 37.43 17.47 26.89
CA TRP A 411 38.60 18.30 27.12
C TRP A 411 38.45 19.05 28.44
N HIS A 412 39.32 18.79 29.41
CA HIS A 412 39.28 19.42 30.73
C HIS A 412 37.93 19.28 31.48
N GLU A 413 37.14 18.25 31.18
CA GLU A 413 35.85 17.98 31.84
C GLU A 413 36.02 17.74 33.35
N THR A 414 35.03 18.16 34.12
CA THR A 414 34.95 17.90 35.56
C THR A 414 34.42 16.50 35.86
N GLN A 415 34.59 16.04 37.10
CA GLN A 415 34.08 14.73 37.54
C GLN A 415 32.56 14.62 37.33
N ASP A 416 31.81 15.67 37.64
CA ASP A 416 30.35 15.68 37.52
C ASP A 416 29.89 15.61 36.06
N GLU A 417 30.57 16.31 35.14
CA GLU A 417 30.30 16.27 33.70
C GLU A 417 30.58 14.87 33.11
N MET A 418 31.74 14.28 33.45
CA MET A 418 32.07 12.92 33.06
C MET A 418 31.05 11.91 33.61
N MET A 419 30.60 12.09 34.85
CA MET A 419 29.64 11.23 35.51
C MET A 419 28.28 11.22 34.80
N GLU A 420 27.74 12.39 34.46
CA GLU A 420 26.45 12.48 33.75
C GLU A 420 26.51 11.87 32.35
N MET A 421 27.61 12.10 31.62
CA MET A 421 27.83 11.49 30.31
C MET A 421 27.92 9.95 30.42
N LEU A 422 28.74 9.43 31.33
CA LEU A 422 28.90 7.99 31.54
C LEU A 422 27.59 7.32 31.96
N LYS A 423 26.81 7.94 32.87
CA LYS A 423 25.47 7.46 33.23
C LYS A 423 24.55 7.39 32.02
N SER A 424 24.57 8.39 31.13
CA SER A 424 23.75 8.36 29.91
C SER A 424 24.14 7.22 28.97
N ILE A 425 25.44 6.95 28.83
CA ILE A 425 25.96 5.84 28.01
C ILE A 425 25.54 4.49 28.61
N LEU A 426 25.70 4.34 29.93
CA LEU A 426 25.41 3.08 30.62
C LEU A 426 23.91 2.78 30.69
N ARG A 427 23.03 3.78 30.77
CA ARG A 427 21.58 3.58 30.63
C ARG A 427 21.19 3.02 29.26
N MET A 428 21.85 3.48 28.20
CA MET A 428 21.67 2.95 26.84
C MET A 428 22.20 1.51 26.73
N ASP A 429 23.35 1.23 27.34
CA ASP A 429 23.92 -0.12 27.39
C ASP A 429 23.02 -1.10 28.15
N GLU A 430 22.46 -0.68 29.29
CA GLU A 430 21.50 -1.46 30.06
C GLU A 430 20.25 -1.82 29.25
N ASP A 431 19.65 -0.84 28.58
CA ASP A 431 18.48 -1.02 27.71
C ASP A 431 18.79 -1.97 26.53
N GLN A 432 19.95 -1.81 25.89
CA GLN A 432 20.41 -2.72 24.84
C GLN A 432 20.63 -4.14 25.37
N CYS A 433 21.25 -4.28 26.54
CA CYS A 433 21.52 -5.55 27.19
C CYS A 433 20.21 -6.28 27.53
N ALA A 434 19.24 -5.57 28.13
CA ALA A 434 17.94 -6.11 28.45
C ALA A 434 17.22 -6.67 27.22
N ARG A 435 17.21 -5.92 26.10
CA ARG A 435 16.65 -6.41 24.83
C ARG A 435 17.40 -7.61 24.29
N ARG A 436 18.74 -7.59 24.30
CA ARG A 436 19.57 -8.73 23.84
C ARG A 436 19.28 -9.99 24.63
N VAL A 437 19.22 -9.89 25.96
CA VAL A 437 18.88 -10.99 26.88
C VAL A 437 17.49 -11.51 26.60
N ALA A 438 16.49 -10.64 26.42
CA ALA A 438 15.14 -11.04 26.07
C ALA A 438 15.11 -11.84 24.76
N GLN A 439 15.81 -11.38 23.71
CA GLN A 439 15.88 -12.12 22.45
C GLN A 439 16.52 -13.50 22.60
N LYS A 440 17.63 -13.56 23.33
CA LYS A 440 18.42 -14.78 23.51
C LYS A 440 17.68 -15.85 24.32
N TYR A 441 17.07 -15.47 25.44
CA TYR A 441 16.47 -16.43 26.37
C TYR A 441 14.99 -16.67 26.11
N LEU A 442 14.23 -15.64 25.73
CA LEU A 442 12.79 -15.78 25.46
C LEU A 442 12.50 -16.17 24.00
N ARG A 443 13.51 -16.14 23.13
CA ARG A 443 13.38 -16.42 21.68
C ARG A 443 12.29 -15.55 21.03
N VAL A 444 12.18 -14.31 21.49
CA VAL A 444 11.33 -13.28 20.89
C VAL A 444 12.21 -12.37 20.05
N VAL A 445 11.84 -12.08 18.81
CA VAL A 445 12.56 -11.11 17.98
C VAL A 445 12.00 -9.74 18.30
N ASP A 446 12.83 -8.87 18.88
CA ASP A 446 12.44 -7.48 19.12
C ASP A 446 12.70 -6.67 17.84
N PRO A 447 11.65 -6.14 17.18
CA PRO A 447 11.81 -5.35 15.95
C PRO A 447 12.54 -4.03 16.18
N ASP A 448 12.55 -3.51 17.41
CA ASP A 448 13.18 -2.23 17.77
C ASP A 448 14.58 -2.42 18.37
N TYR A 449 15.17 -3.61 18.24
CA TYR A 449 16.52 -3.87 18.69
C TYR A 449 17.55 -3.07 17.90
N TYR A 450 18.48 -2.45 18.63
CA TYR A 450 19.61 -1.74 18.09
C TYR A 450 20.91 -2.23 18.71
N GLU A 451 22.01 -2.01 18.00
CA GLU A 451 23.35 -2.12 18.54
C GLU A 451 23.86 -0.73 18.91
N PHE A 452 24.41 -0.57 20.11
CA PHE A 452 24.95 0.70 20.58
C PHE A 452 26.45 0.58 20.81
N GLU A 453 27.20 1.54 20.29
CA GLU A 453 28.64 1.63 20.45
C GLU A 453 29.02 3.08 20.69
N THR A 454 29.77 3.35 21.76
CA THR A 454 30.18 4.70 22.14
C THR A 454 31.67 4.89 21.93
N HIS A 455 32.05 5.95 21.23
CA HIS A 455 33.43 6.38 21.02
C HIS A 455 33.66 7.71 21.74
N ILE A 456 34.65 7.73 22.62
CA ILE A 456 35.04 8.91 23.37
C ILE A 456 36.41 9.35 22.90
N PHE A 457 36.46 10.52 22.26
CA PHE A 457 37.70 11.17 21.85
C PHE A 457 38.15 12.12 22.97
N PHE A 458 39.37 11.93 23.44
CA PHE A 458 39.91 12.74 24.53
C PHE A 458 40.97 13.69 23.98
N ASP A 459 40.73 15.00 24.09
CA ASP A 459 41.67 16.01 23.63
C ASP A 459 42.81 16.18 24.66
N ASP A 460 44.03 16.35 24.16
CA ASP A 460 45.26 16.49 24.97
C ASP A 460 45.44 15.37 26.02
N ALA A 461 45.14 14.12 25.63
CA ALA A 461 45.06 12.97 26.52
C ALA A 461 46.40 12.52 27.15
N PHE A 462 47.52 12.98 26.60
CA PHE A 462 48.86 12.51 26.96
C PHE A 462 49.75 13.66 27.44
N GLU A 463 50.54 13.38 28.47
CA GLU A 463 51.56 14.27 29.03
C GLU A 463 52.90 13.54 29.06
N ILE A 464 54.01 14.29 29.14
CA ILE A 464 55.35 13.71 29.26
C ILE A 464 55.48 13.09 30.66
N SER A 465 56.11 11.91 30.75
CA SER A 465 56.31 11.22 32.02
C SER A 465 57.36 11.92 32.88
N ASP A 466 57.07 12.10 34.17
CA ASP A 466 58.02 12.64 35.15
C ASP A 466 59.27 11.76 35.34
N VAL A 467 59.22 10.50 34.90
CA VAL A 467 60.30 9.52 35.06
C VAL A 467 61.28 9.54 33.89
N ASN A 468 60.79 9.81 32.69
CA ASN A 468 61.58 9.83 31.47
C ASN A 468 60.93 10.77 30.43
N ASP A 469 61.68 11.76 29.98
CA ASP A 469 61.23 12.74 28.99
C ASP A 469 60.87 12.09 27.63
N ASP A 470 61.37 10.88 27.36
CA ASP A 470 61.05 10.11 26.15
C ASP A 470 59.72 9.32 26.25
N TRP A 471 59.08 9.29 27.41
CA TRP A 471 57.86 8.49 27.63
C TRP A 471 56.62 9.36 27.73
N SER A 472 55.57 9.00 27.01
CA SER A 472 54.24 9.59 27.16
C SER A 472 53.41 8.80 28.18
N GLN A 473 52.66 9.52 29.02
CA GLN A 473 51.71 8.93 29.96
C GLN A 473 50.34 9.59 29.81
N VAL A 474 49.28 8.88 30.18
CA VAL A 474 47.94 9.47 30.17
C VAL A 474 47.81 10.55 31.24
N ASN A 475 47.16 11.66 30.87
CA ASN A 475 46.98 12.81 31.74
C ASN A 475 46.05 12.50 32.93
N ARG A 476 45.94 13.45 33.87
CA ARG A 476 45.06 13.31 35.05
C ARG A 476 43.58 13.14 34.71
N PHE A 477 43.10 13.71 33.59
CA PHE A 477 41.69 13.69 33.23
C PHE A 477 41.26 12.33 32.65
N VAL A 478 42.12 11.68 31.89
CA VAL A 478 41.91 10.30 31.43
C VAL A 478 41.93 9.34 32.62
N LYS A 479 42.84 9.55 33.58
CA LYS A 479 42.85 8.77 34.83
C LYS A 479 41.55 8.97 35.62
N LEU A 480 41.05 10.21 35.69
CA LEU A 480 39.76 10.54 36.31
C LEU A 480 38.60 9.81 35.62
N LEU A 481 38.52 9.87 34.28
CA LEU A 481 37.49 9.17 33.50
C LEU A 481 37.45 7.65 33.77
N VAL A 482 38.62 7.01 33.83
CA VAL A 482 38.69 5.56 34.11
C VAL A 482 38.20 5.27 35.54
N SER A 483 38.50 6.15 36.50
CA SER A 483 38.06 5.97 37.90
C SER A 483 36.56 6.22 38.10
N THR A 484 35.96 7.13 37.34
CA THR A 484 34.52 7.46 37.44
C THR A 484 33.63 6.41 36.79
N LEU A 485 34.17 5.53 35.95
CA LEU A 485 33.41 4.50 35.24
C LEU A 485 32.75 3.48 36.19
N ASP A 486 33.47 3.01 37.21
CA ASP A 486 32.94 2.06 38.21
C ASP A 486 31.82 2.70 39.04
N GLU A 487 31.99 3.98 39.40
CA GLU A 487 30.99 4.75 40.15
C GLU A 487 29.74 5.00 39.29
N ALA A 488 29.91 5.39 38.03
CA ALA A 488 28.80 5.57 37.08
C ALA A 488 28.01 4.27 36.85
N ALA A 489 28.69 3.14 36.68
CA ALA A 489 28.06 1.82 36.54
C ALA A 489 27.29 1.41 37.78
N SER A 490 27.85 1.67 38.96
CA SER A 490 27.19 1.38 40.21
C SER A 490 25.92 2.23 40.42
N HIS A 491 25.95 3.48 39.95
CA HIS A 491 24.78 4.35 39.97
C HIS A 491 23.66 3.92 39.03
N VAL A 492 23.98 3.47 37.81
CA VAL A 492 22.96 3.07 36.83
C VAL A 492 22.30 1.75 37.21
N HIS A 493 23.09 0.76 37.63
CA HIS A 493 22.59 -0.57 37.97
C HIS A 493 22.16 -0.73 39.43
N GLU A 494 22.20 0.35 40.22
CA GLU A 494 21.80 0.40 41.63
C GLU A 494 22.47 -0.66 42.53
N THR A 495 23.67 -1.11 42.16
CA THR A 495 24.44 -2.12 42.89
C THR A 495 25.94 -1.85 42.72
N ASN A 496 26.77 -2.36 43.62
CA ASN A 496 28.21 -2.13 43.53
C ASN A 496 28.80 -2.97 42.38
N ILE A 497 29.15 -2.31 41.28
CA ILE A 497 29.68 -2.93 40.06
C ILE A 497 31.12 -2.48 39.86
N ARG A 498 31.95 -3.45 39.47
CA ARG A 498 33.32 -3.20 39.06
C ARG A 498 33.52 -3.65 37.63
N ILE A 499 33.81 -2.70 36.75
CA ILE A 499 34.04 -2.96 35.33
C ILE A 499 35.46 -3.51 35.16
N ARG A 500 35.63 -4.37 34.14
CA ARG A 500 36.94 -4.91 33.81
C ARG A 500 37.86 -3.78 33.33
N PRO A 501 39.17 -3.83 33.66
CA PRO A 501 40.11 -2.85 33.16
C PRO A 501 40.07 -2.74 31.63
N PRO A 502 40.28 -1.54 31.06
CA PRO A 502 40.26 -1.34 29.62
C PRO A 502 41.39 -2.11 28.94
N ILE A 503 41.12 -2.62 27.74
CA ILE A 503 42.13 -3.20 26.87
C ILE A 503 42.93 -2.04 26.26
N LYS A 504 44.25 -2.07 26.42
CA LYS A 504 45.15 -1.04 25.90
C LYS A 504 45.74 -1.50 24.57
N TYR A 505 45.60 -0.67 23.55
CA TYR A 505 46.25 -0.87 22.25
C TYR A 505 47.41 0.12 22.15
N PRO A 506 48.67 -0.36 22.02
CA PRO A 506 49.80 0.53 21.80
C PRO A 506 49.67 1.14 20.41
N THR A 507 49.67 2.46 20.34
CA THR A 507 49.72 3.21 19.10
C THR A 507 51.17 3.62 18.79
N PRO A 508 51.51 3.88 17.51
CA PRO A 508 52.82 4.42 17.14
C PRO A 508 52.98 5.91 17.47
N TYR A 509 51.88 6.57 17.86
CA TYR A 509 51.85 7.82 18.61
C TYR A 509 51.82 7.49 20.10
#